data_AF-A0A7Z9PY33-F1
#
_entry.id   AF-A0A7Z9PY33-F1
#
_cell.length_a   1.000
_cell.length_b   1.000
_cell.length_c   1.000
_cell.angle_alpha   90.00
_cell.angle_beta   90.00
_cell.angle_gamma   90.00
#
_symmetry.space_group_name_H-M   'P 1'
#
loop_
_entity.id
_entity.type
_entity.pdbx_description
1 polymer ?
#
loop_
_entity_poly.entity_id
_entity_poly.type
_entity_poly.pdbx_seq_one_letter_code
_entity_poly.pdbx_strand_id
1 'polypeptide(L)'
;MKNNLLKLVVFSFFLQPLLAQELFTEIQARVTTDGPPYTFRVLGDKDTGSFAAYGIHVIAPDGKEQMLDQFDSLLPEGSEPDALIVEDVNFDGYNDLRIMKYLPGGANVPYYFWVYNPTQRIFEGNEAFEVVVSPTVDTSNKELISRQRVSAAEYHTEYYKTESGKPVLVRREERVFSPDGSSVMKLFTVGADGTEALTETKKLGPES
;
A
#
# COMPACT_ATOMS: atom_id res chain seq x y z
N MET A 1 -17.54 -26.64 66.87
CA MET A 1 -18.26 -26.18 65.67
C MET A 1 -17.33 -25.30 64.86
N LYS A 2 -16.81 -25.79 63.73
CA LYS A 2 -16.11 -24.98 62.72
C LYS A 2 -16.63 -25.43 61.36
N ASN A 3 -17.47 -24.59 60.75
CA ASN A 3 -17.98 -24.77 59.40
C ASN A 3 -16.86 -24.46 58.40
N ASN A 4 -16.48 -25.45 57.59
CA ASN A 4 -15.69 -25.20 56.39
C ASN A 4 -16.66 -25.00 55.22
N LEU A 5 -16.81 -23.75 54.79
CA LEU A 5 -17.54 -23.37 53.60
C LEU A 5 -16.65 -23.64 52.38
N LEU A 6 -17.04 -24.61 51.54
CA LEU A 6 -16.41 -24.85 50.25
C LEU A 6 -16.72 -23.67 49.33
N LYS A 7 -15.72 -22.86 48.94
CA LYS A 7 -15.89 -21.82 47.92
C LYS A 7 -15.91 -22.49 46.54
N LEU A 8 -17.09 -22.59 45.95
CA LEU A 8 -17.27 -22.93 44.54
C LEU A 8 -16.84 -21.73 43.70
N VAL A 9 -15.69 -21.83 43.04
CA VAL A 9 -15.26 -20.83 42.04
C VAL A 9 -15.89 -21.23 40.72
N VAL A 10 -16.94 -20.52 40.32
CA VAL A 10 -17.53 -20.64 38.99
C VAL A 10 -16.65 -19.82 38.04
N PHE A 11 -15.87 -20.51 37.20
CA PHE A 11 -15.23 -19.88 36.05
C PHE A 11 -16.30 -19.71 34.96
N SER A 12 -16.87 -18.51 34.87
CA SER A 12 -17.64 -18.12 33.70
C SER A 12 -16.67 -17.91 32.54
N PHE A 13 -16.51 -18.92 31.70
CA PHE A 13 -15.92 -18.73 30.38
C PHE A 13 -16.92 -17.95 29.54
N PHE A 14 -16.70 -16.64 29.38
CA PHE A 14 -17.28 -15.93 28.26
C PHE A 14 -16.63 -16.49 26.99
N LEU A 15 -17.33 -17.41 26.30
CA LEU A 15 -17.07 -17.63 24.89
C LEU A 15 -17.46 -16.32 24.19
N GLN A 16 -16.48 -15.43 23.99
CA GLN A 16 -16.63 -14.44 22.94
C GLN A 16 -16.69 -15.22 21.63
N PRO A 17 -17.67 -14.96 20.74
CA PRO A 17 -17.60 -15.51 19.41
C PRO A 17 -16.31 -14.97 18.80
N LEU A 18 -15.39 -15.89 18.46
CA LEU A 18 -14.34 -15.58 17.51
C LEU A 18 -15.11 -15.20 16.23
N LEU A 19 -15.24 -13.91 15.95
CA LEU A 19 -15.78 -13.46 14.67
C LEU A 19 -14.91 -14.14 13.61
N ALA A 20 -15.53 -15.03 12.84
CA ALA A 20 -14.85 -15.68 11.74
C ALA A 20 -14.55 -14.58 10.73
N GLN A 21 -13.27 -14.39 10.40
CA GLN A 21 -12.85 -13.41 9.41
C GLN A 21 -13.63 -13.65 8.12
N GLU A 22 -14.25 -12.61 7.60
CA GLU A 22 -14.96 -12.63 6.33
C GLU A 22 -13.95 -12.52 5.19
N LEU A 23 -14.24 -13.21 4.08
CA LEU A 23 -13.48 -13.09 2.85
C LEU A 23 -13.99 -11.86 2.08
N PHE A 24 -13.12 -10.87 1.88
CA PHE A 24 -13.43 -9.72 1.05
C PHE A 24 -13.29 -10.04 -0.44
N THR A 25 -12.12 -10.55 -0.81
CA THR A 25 -11.79 -10.92 -2.19
C THR A 25 -10.75 -12.03 -2.20
N GLU A 26 -10.79 -12.85 -3.25
CA GLU A 26 -9.75 -13.83 -3.57
C GLU A 26 -9.22 -13.52 -4.96
N ILE A 27 -7.90 -13.37 -5.09
CA ILE A 27 -7.24 -13.14 -6.36
C ILE A 27 -6.17 -14.21 -6.60
N GLN A 28 -6.02 -14.60 -7.86
CA GLN A 28 -4.89 -15.40 -8.30
C GLN A 28 -3.96 -14.53 -9.12
N ALA A 29 -2.71 -14.40 -8.69
CA ALA A 29 -1.72 -13.57 -9.36
C ALA A 29 -0.35 -14.23 -9.34
N ARG A 30 0.47 -13.92 -10.35
CA ARG A 30 1.81 -14.47 -10.45
C ARG A 30 2.79 -13.60 -9.66
N VAL A 31 3.68 -14.25 -8.93
CA VAL A 31 4.82 -13.59 -8.27
C VAL A 31 6.04 -13.52 -9.21
N THR A 32 6.12 -14.38 -10.21
CA THR A 32 7.17 -14.35 -11.25
C THR A 32 6.52 -14.42 -12.63
N THR A 33 7.15 -13.88 -13.67
CA THR A 33 6.58 -13.81 -15.03
C THR A 33 6.03 -15.15 -15.53
N ASP A 34 6.82 -16.23 -15.33
CA ASP A 34 6.54 -17.56 -15.88
C ASP A 34 6.10 -18.60 -14.82
N GLY A 35 6.04 -18.21 -13.55
CA GLY A 35 5.68 -19.12 -12.47
C GLY A 35 4.16 -19.39 -12.38
N PRO A 36 3.77 -20.49 -11.71
CA PRO A 36 2.37 -20.71 -11.36
C PRO A 36 1.85 -19.61 -10.42
N PRO A 37 0.55 -19.28 -10.48
CA PRO A 37 -0.02 -18.21 -9.67
C PRO A 37 -0.12 -18.61 -8.20
N TYR A 38 0.06 -17.61 -7.33
CA TYR A 38 -0.28 -17.66 -5.93
C TYR A 38 -1.78 -17.34 -5.80
N THR A 39 -2.40 -17.81 -4.72
CA THR A 39 -3.73 -17.35 -4.31
C THR A 39 -3.58 -16.41 -3.13
N PHE A 40 -4.23 -15.24 -3.20
CA PHE A 40 -4.28 -14.25 -2.14
C PHE A 40 -5.72 -14.04 -1.72
N ARG A 41 -6.00 -14.12 -0.42
CA ARG A 41 -7.32 -13.86 0.15
C ARG A 41 -7.23 -12.69 1.10
N VAL A 42 -7.97 -11.63 0.82
CA VAL A 42 -8.10 -10.48 1.73
C VAL A 42 -9.22 -10.80 2.73
N LEU A 43 -8.88 -10.75 4.01
CA LEU A 43 -9.72 -11.16 5.13
C LEU A 43 -9.94 -9.98 6.08
N GLY A 44 -11.11 -9.95 6.71
CA GLY A 44 -11.47 -8.88 7.62
C GLY A 44 -12.92 -8.93 8.08
N ASP A 45 -13.49 -7.78 8.39
CA ASP A 45 -14.90 -7.63 8.77
C ASP A 45 -15.60 -6.59 7.92
N LYS A 46 -16.81 -6.91 7.45
CA LYS A 46 -17.67 -5.93 6.77
C LYS A 46 -18.26 -4.95 7.78
N ASP A 47 -18.19 -3.66 7.46
CA ASP A 47 -18.95 -2.60 8.12
C ASP A 47 -19.89 -1.94 7.09
N THR A 48 -20.80 -1.07 7.56
CA THR A 48 -21.75 -0.37 6.71
C THR A 48 -21.00 0.55 5.74
N GLY A 49 -20.95 0.17 4.45
CA GLY A 49 -20.31 0.94 3.39
C GLY A 49 -18.78 0.83 3.32
N SER A 50 -18.17 -0.05 4.10
CA SER A 50 -16.72 -0.30 4.07
C SER A 50 -16.36 -1.72 4.51
N PHE A 51 -15.10 -2.10 4.35
CA PHE A 51 -14.55 -3.36 4.80
C PHE A 51 -13.25 -3.12 5.56
N ALA A 52 -13.19 -3.53 6.82
CA ALA A 52 -12.00 -3.47 7.64
C ALA A 52 -11.13 -4.69 7.35
N ALA A 53 -10.16 -4.57 6.45
CA ALA A 53 -9.22 -5.62 6.11
C ALA A 53 -8.02 -5.59 7.07
N TYR A 54 -7.74 -6.73 7.69
CA TYR A 54 -6.63 -6.91 8.63
C TYR A 54 -5.90 -8.25 8.44
N GLY A 55 -6.22 -8.98 7.37
CA GLY A 55 -5.57 -10.24 7.03
C GLY A 55 -5.37 -10.38 5.52
N ILE A 56 -4.22 -10.89 5.11
CA ILE A 56 -4.01 -11.44 3.76
C ILE A 56 -3.48 -12.86 3.93
N HIS A 57 -4.29 -13.85 3.55
CA HIS A 57 -3.85 -15.24 3.48
C HIS A 57 -3.24 -15.51 2.12
N VAL A 58 -1.94 -15.75 2.11
CA VAL A 58 -1.12 -16.06 0.93
C VAL A 58 -0.94 -17.57 0.83
N ILE A 59 -1.30 -18.15 -0.30
CA ILE A 59 -1.15 -19.57 -0.59
C ILE A 59 -0.27 -19.73 -1.84
N ALA A 60 0.93 -20.26 -1.65
CA ALA A 60 1.87 -20.52 -2.72
C ALA A 60 1.46 -21.74 -3.57
N PRO A 61 1.96 -21.86 -4.81
CA PRO A 61 1.63 -22.97 -5.71
C PRO A 61 1.95 -24.37 -5.17
N ASP A 62 2.95 -24.48 -4.29
CA ASP A 62 3.34 -25.74 -3.63
C ASP A 62 2.57 -25.99 -2.33
N GLY A 63 1.57 -25.15 -2.02
CA GLY A 63 0.74 -25.25 -0.82
C GLY A 63 1.37 -24.62 0.42
N LYS A 64 2.54 -23.96 0.32
CA LYS A 64 3.07 -23.18 1.44
C LYS A 64 2.18 -21.98 1.72
N GLU A 65 1.80 -21.79 2.97
CA GLU A 65 0.90 -20.71 3.38
C GLU A 65 1.63 -19.66 4.23
N GLN A 66 1.17 -18.41 4.14
CA GLN A 66 1.60 -17.29 4.97
C GLN A 66 0.39 -16.41 5.30
N MET A 67 0.30 -15.94 6.53
CA MET A 67 -0.65 -14.90 6.94
C MET A 67 0.09 -13.57 7.10
N LEU A 68 -0.46 -12.51 6.52
CA LEU A 68 -0.06 -11.13 6.76
C LEU A 68 -1.16 -10.49 7.59
N ASP A 69 -0.93 -10.17 8.86
CA ASP A 69 -1.96 -9.74 9.82
C ASP A 69 -1.55 -8.52 10.67
N GLN A 70 -0.44 -7.88 10.30
CA GLN A 70 0.10 -6.71 11.00
C GLN A 70 -0.27 -5.41 10.27
N PHE A 71 -1.53 -5.26 9.88
CA PHE A 71 -2.05 -4.05 9.26
C PHE A 71 -3.54 -3.88 9.56
N ASP A 72 -4.03 -2.66 9.42
CA ASP A 72 -5.46 -2.35 9.52
C ASP A 72 -5.81 -1.38 8.39
N SER A 73 -6.68 -1.83 7.49
CA SER A 73 -7.07 -1.16 6.27
C SER A 73 -8.59 -0.96 6.25
N LEU A 74 -9.04 0.24 5.88
CA LEU A 74 -10.44 0.54 5.69
C LEU A 74 -10.75 0.74 4.20
N LEU A 75 -11.27 -0.31 3.57
CA LEU A 75 -11.57 -0.33 2.14
C LEU A 75 -13.00 0.15 1.87
N PRO A 76 -13.23 1.07 0.93
CA PRO A 76 -14.59 1.42 0.53
C PRO A 76 -15.34 0.21 -0.07
N GLU A 77 -16.66 0.15 0.13
CA GLU A 77 -17.49 -0.84 -0.57
C GLU A 77 -17.31 -0.73 -2.10
N GLY A 78 -17.21 -1.86 -2.80
CA GLY A 78 -16.99 -1.90 -4.24
C GLY A 78 -15.52 -1.88 -4.68
N SER A 79 -14.57 -1.81 -3.74
CA SER A 79 -13.13 -1.84 -4.04
C SER A 79 -12.54 -3.24 -4.14
N GLU A 80 -13.34 -4.31 -4.09
CA GLU A 80 -12.91 -5.71 -4.14
C GLU A 80 -11.96 -6.03 -5.33
N PRO A 81 -12.18 -5.50 -6.55
CA PRO A 81 -11.29 -5.77 -7.69
C PRO A 81 -9.89 -5.16 -7.54
N ASP A 82 -9.78 -4.05 -6.80
CA ASP A 82 -8.56 -3.24 -6.66
C ASP A 82 -8.03 -3.27 -5.21
N ALA A 83 -8.59 -4.13 -4.37
CA ALA A 83 -8.28 -4.21 -2.95
C ALA A 83 -6.81 -4.56 -2.71
N LEU A 84 -6.31 -5.54 -3.44
CA LEU A 84 -4.93 -6.00 -3.37
C LEU A 84 -4.29 -5.89 -4.75
N ILE A 85 -3.24 -5.08 -4.84
CA ILE A 85 -2.49 -4.89 -6.08
C ILE A 85 -1.23 -5.75 -6.01
N VAL A 86 -0.97 -6.50 -7.08
CA VAL A 86 0.16 -7.41 -7.21
C VAL A 86 1.04 -6.95 -8.37
N GLU A 87 2.17 -6.32 -8.06
CA GLU A 87 3.08 -5.72 -9.04
C GLU A 87 4.49 -5.57 -8.47
N ASP A 88 5.51 -5.59 -9.32
CA ASP A 88 6.92 -5.44 -8.95
C ASP A 88 7.24 -3.97 -8.63
N VAL A 89 7.27 -3.59 -7.35
CA VAL A 89 7.50 -2.20 -6.92
C VAL A 89 8.98 -1.91 -6.68
N ASN A 90 9.79 -2.94 -6.51
CA ASN A 90 11.22 -2.81 -6.24
C ASN A 90 12.10 -3.05 -7.49
N PHE A 91 11.49 -3.48 -8.61
CA PHE A 91 12.07 -3.79 -9.91
C PHE A 91 13.06 -4.95 -9.94
N ASP A 92 12.87 -5.94 -9.05
CA ASP A 92 13.73 -7.12 -8.92
C ASP A 92 13.24 -8.34 -9.74
N GLY A 93 12.10 -8.22 -10.43
CA GLY A 93 11.50 -9.26 -11.25
C GLY A 93 10.51 -10.16 -10.51
N TYR A 94 10.25 -9.90 -9.23
CA TYR A 94 9.21 -10.54 -8.45
C TYR A 94 8.09 -9.53 -8.14
N ASN A 95 6.83 -9.93 -8.34
CA ASN A 95 5.72 -9.06 -7.96
C ASN A 95 5.57 -9.03 -6.44
N ASP A 96 5.39 -7.83 -5.92
CA ASP A 96 5.14 -7.48 -4.54
C ASP A 96 3.64 -7.28 -4.29
N LEU A 97 3.27 -6.92 -3.06
CA LEU A 97 1.89 -6.62 -2.68
C LEU A 97 1.75 -5.20 -2.17
N ARG A 98 0.63 -4.56 -2.51
CA ARG A 98 0.15 -3.39 -1.77
C ARG A 98 -1.37 -3.39 -1.60
N ILE A 99 -1.82 -2.87 -0.47
CA ILE A 99 -3.25 -2.65 -0.15
C ILE A 99 -3.43 -1.22 0.30
N MET A 100 -4.52 -0.58 -0.12
CA MET A 100 -4.87 0.76 0.34
C MET A 100 -5.00 0.77 1.86
N LYS A 101 -4.48 1.78 2.58
CA LYS A 101 -4.74 1.86 4.03
C LYS A 101 -6.14 2.36 4.33
N TYR A 102 -6.56 3.40 3.61
CA TYR A 102 -7.89 3.98 3.64
C TYR A 102 -8.03 4.96 2.46
N LEU A 103 -9.27 5.30 2.12
CA LEU A 103 -9.55 6.37 1.16
C LEU A 103 -9.64 7.73 1.89
N PRO A 104 -8.64 8.63 1.78
CA PRO A 104 -8.74 9.97 2.34
C PRO A 104 -9.75 10.81 1.57
N GLY A 105 -10.18 11.93 2.17
CA GLY A 105 -10.97 12.95 1.47
C GLY A 105 -10.20 13.71 0.36
N GLY A 106 -8.91 13.39 0.14
CA GLY A 106 -8.03 14.00 -0.85
C GLY A 106 -7.48 12.98 -1.85
N ALA A 107 -6.64 13.44 -2.79
CA ALA A 107 -6.12 12.60 -3.88
C ALA A 107 -4.92 11.70 -3.52
N ASN A 108 -4.35 11.87 -2.32
CA ASN A 108 -3.10 11.24 -1.89
C ASN A 108 -3.41 9.98 -1.09
N VAL A 109 -3.61 8.85 -1.77
CA VAL A 109 -4.06 7.59 -1.15
C VAL A 109 -2.85 6.82 -0.58
N PRO A 110 -2.81 6.53 0.73
CA PRO A 110 -1.74 5.75 1.34
C PRO A 110 -1.94 4.23 1.15
N TYR A 111 -0.85 3.47 1.15
CA TYR A 111 -0.85 2.01 1.00
C TYR A 111 0.06 1.36 2.05
N TYR A 112 -0.26 0.14 2.47
CA TYR A 112 0.72 -0.79 3.08
C TYR A 112 1.41 -1.59 1.96
N PHE A 113 2.64 -2.00 2.20
CA PHE A 113 3.44 -2.75 1.22
C PHE A 113 4.06 -4.00 1.84
N TRP A 114 4.14 -5.06 1.03
CA TRP A 114 4.96 -6.23 1.33
C TRP A 114 5.81 -6.60 0.13
N VAL A 115 7.12 -6.65 0.34
CA VAL A 115 8.09 -7.01 -0.69
C VAL A 115 8.35 -8.51 -0.64
N TYR A 116 8.39 -9.16 -1.79
CA TYR A 116 8.66 -10.59 -1.88
C TYR A 116 10.14 -10.90 -1.66
N ASN A 117 10.44 -11.78 -0.71
CA ASN A 117 11.79 -12.29 -0.47
C ASN A 117 11.95 -13.64 -1.18
N PRO A 118 12.67 -13.71 -2.33
CA PRO A 118 12.77 -14.94 -3.10
C PRO A 118 13.59 -16.03 -2.42
N THR A 119 14.48 -15.67 -1.48
CA THR A 119 15.29 -16.64 -0.73
C THR A 119 14.42 -17.39 0.28
N GLN A 120 13.59 -16.67 1.02
CA GLN A 120 12.72 -17.25 2.05
C GLN A 120 11.36 -17.69 1.50
N ARG A 121 11.00 -17.23 0.29
CA ARG A 121 9.72 -17.45 -0.39
C ARG A 121 8.55 -17.01 0.50
N ILE A 122 8.62 -15.75 0.95
CA ILE A 122 7.63 -15.08 1.80
C ILE A 122 7.53 -13.61 1.42
N PHE A 123 6.43 -12.97 1.79
CA PHE A 123 6.23 -11.52 1.69
C PHE A 123 6.61 -10.86 3.02
N GLU A 124 7.39 -9.79 2.98
CA GLU A 124 7.88 -9.08 4.17
C GLU A 124 7.35 -7.64 4.16
N GLY A 125 6.74 -7.20 5.26
CA GLY A 125 6.21 -5.84 5.36
C GLY A 125 7.31 -4.80 5.17
N ASN A 126 7.04 -3.75 4.40
CA ASN A 126 8.03 -2.74 4.07
C ASN A 126 7.45 -1.31 4.15
N GLU A 127 7.51 -0.74 5.34
CA GLU A 127 7.02 0.62 5.63
C GLU A 127 7.76 1.71 4.84
N ALA A 128 8.97 1.44 4.34
CA ALA A 128 9.73 2.43 3.58
C ALA A 128 9.03 2.82 2.27
N PHE A 129 8.23 1.92 1.68
CA PHE A 129 7.46 2.21 0.47
C PHE A 129 6.25 3.12 0.69
N GLU A 130 5.79 3.25 1.93
CA GLU A 130 4.56 3.98 2.26
C GLU A 130 4.66 5.50 2.08
N VAL A 131 5.89 6.02 1.94
CA VAL A 131 6.12 7.41 1.52
C VAL A 131 5.55 7.71 0.13
N VAL A 132 5.44 6.68 -0.72
CA VAL A 132 4.92 6.80 -2.08
C VAL A 132 3.39 6.68 -2.04
N VAL A 133 2.69 7.81 -1.91
CA VAL A 133 1.22 7.85 -1.97
C VAL A 133 0.71 7.80 -3.41
N SER A 134 -0.48 7.23 -3.63
CA SER A 134 -1.05 6.97 -4.96
C SER A 134 -0.03 6.45 -6.00
N PRO A 135 0.72 5.35 -5.71
CA PRO A 135 1.81 4.91 -6.56
C PRO A 135 1.35 4.49 -7.95
N THR A 136 2.14 4.89 -8.95
CA THR A 136 2.17 4.30 -10.29
C THR A 136 3.54 3.64 -10.49
N VAL A 137 3.58 2.37 -10.88
CA VAL A 137 4.81 1.67 -11.24
C VAL A 137 5.15 1.92 -12.72
N ASP A 138 6.24 2.64 -12.97
CA ASP A 138 6.80 2.83 -14.31
C ASP A 138 7.91 1.80 -14.56
N THR A 139 7.53 0.68 -15.15
CA THR A 139 8.47 -0.42 -15.46
C THR A 139 9.50 -0.05 -16.53
N SER A 140 9.20 0.93 -17.40
CA SER A 140 10.12 1.34 -18.47
C SER A 140 11.29 2.13 -17.92
N ASN A 141 11.02 3.02 -16.95
CA ASN A 141 12.05 3.83 -16.30
C ASN A 141 12.57 3.24 -14.98
N LYS A 142 11.92 2.19 -14.48
CA LYS A 142 12.14 1.63 -13.13
C LYS A 142 12.00 2.68 -12.05
N GLU A 143 10.89 3.41 -12.11
CA GLU A 143 10.55 4.48 -11.18
C GLU A 143 9.16 4.23 -10.59
N LEU A 144 9.01 4.50 -9.29
CA LEU A 144 7.69 4.71 -8.70
C LEU A 144 7.32 6.18 -8.82
N ILE A 145 6.12 6.46 -9.32
CA ILE A 145 5.64 7.82 -9.53
C ILE A 145 4.48 8.08 -8.56
N SER A 146 4.62 9.14 -7.77
CA SER A 146 3.57 9.64 -6.88
C SER A 146 3.08 11.00 -7.37
N ARG A 147 1.82 11.08 -7.79
CA ARG A 147 1.17 12.36 -8.13
C ARG A 147 0.35 12.83 -6.95
N GLN A 148 0.71 13.98 -6.42
CA GLN A 148 0.18 14.50 -5.17
C GLN A 148 -0.51 15.82 -5.39
N ARG A 149 -1.64 16.00 -4.72
CA ARG A 149 -2.30 17.29 -4.57
C ARG A 149 -1.90 17.90 -3.24
N VAL A 150 -1.13 18.98 -3.28
CA VAL A 150 -0.66 19.71 -2.09
C VAL A 150 -1.70 20.75 -1.67
N SER A 151 -2.30 21.44 -2.64
CA SER A 151 -3.39 22.38 -2.41
C SER A 151 -4.36 22.39 -3.59
N ALA A 152 -5.31 23.33 -3.61
CA ALA A 152 -6.20 23.51 -4.75
C ALA A 152 -5.48 23.95 -6.04
N ALA A 153 -4.35 24.65 -5.91
CA ALA A 153 -3.60 25.21 -7.02
C ALA A 153 -2.18 24.62 -7.14
N GLU A 154 -1.79 23.69 -6.28
CA GLU A 154 -0.44 23.16 -6.23
C GLU A 154 -0.43 21.63 -6.25
N TYR A 155 0.38 21.08 -7.15
CA TYR A 155 0.55 19.65 -7.37
C TYR A 155 2.03 19.32 -7.43
N HIS A 156 2.40 18.21 -6.81
CA HIS A 156 3.75 17.67 -6.87
C HIS A 156 3.70 16.33 -7.60
N THR A 157 4.65 16.06 -8.48
CA THR A 157 4.92 14.70 -8.98
C THR A 157 6.30 14.29 -8.52
N GLU A 158 6.37 13.23 -7.74
CA GLU A 158 7.61 12.69 -7.19
C GLU A 158 7.96 11.38 -7.87
N TYR A 159 9.24 11.21 -8.17
CA TYR A 159 9.79 10.05 -8.85
C TYR A 159 10.83 9.39 -7.97
N TYR A 160 10.60 8.13 -7.65
CA TYR A 160 11.41 7.36 -6.74
C TYR A 160 12.11 6.23 -7.50
N LYS A 161 13.39 6.02 -7.22
CA LYS A 161 14.10 4.78 -7.58
C LYS A 161 14.21 3.89 -6.37
N THR A 162 14.31 2.58 -6.61
CA THR A 162 14.50 1.64 -5.52
C THR A 162 15.99 1.39 -5.30
N GLU A 163 16.47 1.63 -4.09
CA GLU A 163 17.85 1.39 -3.69
C GLU A 163 17.88 0.66 -2.36
N SER A 164 18.57 -0.49 -2.28
CA SER A 164 18.66 -1.30 -1.05
C SER A 164 17.29 -1.64 -0.43
N GLY A 165 16.30 -1.96 -1.27
CA GLY A 165 14.97 -2.40 -0.83
C GLY A 165 14.06 -1.28 -0.30
N LYS A 166 14.35 -0.02 -0.60
CA LYS A 166 13.51 1.15 -0.24
C LYS A 166 13.41 2.14 -1.39
N PRO A 167 12.33 2.92 -1.49
CA PRO A 167 12.25 4.02 -2.43
C PRO A 167 13.17 5.18 -1.99
N VAL A 168 13.80 5.81 -2.96
CA VAL A 168 14.64 7.00 -2.81
C VAL A 168 14.15 8.02 -3.82
N LEU A 169 13.74 9.20 -3.34
CA LEU A 169 13.32 10.31 -4.18
C LEU A 169 14.52 10.78 -5.02
N VAL A 170 14.36 10.81 -6.35
CA VAL A 170 15.41 11.26 -7.27
C VAL A 170 15.03 12.49 -8.08
N ARG A 171 13.73 12.76 -8.19
CA ARG A 171 13.19 13.90 -8.94
C ARG A 171 11.85 14.34 -8.38
N ARG A 172 11.62 15.65 -8.33
CA ARG A 172 10.32 16.25 -8.02
C ARG A 172 9.96 17.27 -9.10
N GLU A 173 8.74 17.19 -9.60
CA GLU A 173 8.10 18.24 -10.37
C GLU A 173 7.10 18.97 -9.46
N GLU A 174 7.20 20.29 -9.38
CA GLU A 174 6.21 21.13 -8.71
C GLU A 174 5.45 21.94 -9.77
N ARG A 175 4.13 21.94 -9.69
CA ARG A 175 3.27 22.70 -10.58
C ARG A 175 2.30 23.56 -9.79
N VAL A 176 2.42 24.88 -9.99
CA VAL A 176 1.57 25.90 -9.35
C VAL A 176 0.73 26.61 -10.40
N PHE A 177 -0.59 26.57 -10.23
CA PHE A 177 -1.57 27.20 -11.12
C PHE A 177 -1.93 28.61 -10.65
N SER A 178 -2.11 29.50 -11.62
CA SER A 178 -2.61 30.85 -11.43
C SER A 178 -4.12 30.91 -11.72
N PRO A 179 -4.84 31.93 -11.22
CA PRO A 179 -6.29 32.05 -11.45
C PRO A 179 -6.70 32.18 -12.93
N ASP A 180 -5.77 32.62 -13.80
CA ASP A 180 -5.99 32.71 -15.25
C ASP A 180 -5.81 31.36 -15.97
N GLY A 181 -5.59 30.28 -15.23
CA GLY A 181 -5.37 28.93 -15.75
C GLY A 181 -3.93 28.63 -16.18
N SER A 182 -3.05 29.65 -16.24
CA SER A 182 -1.64 29.44 -16.51
C SER A 182 -0.94 28.73 -15.34
N SER A 183 0.23 28.16 -15.57
CA SER A 183 1.01 27.53 -14.48
C SER A 183 2.51 27.74 -14.62
N VAL A 184 3.20 27.64 -13.49
CA VAL A 184 4.65 27.50 -13.44
C VAL A 184 4.98 26.09 -13.00
N MET A 185 5.77 25.39 -13.81
CA MET A 185 6.37 24.11 -13.46
C MET A 185 7.83 24.34 -13.08
N LYS A 186 8.27 23.68 -12.01
CA LYS A 186 9.67 23.58 -11.61
C LYS A 186 10.08 22.11 -11.52
N LEU A 187 11.26 21.79 -12.04
CA LEU A 187 11.82 20.45 -11.93
C LEU A 187 13.05 20.49 -11.03
N PHE A 188 13.11 19.57 -10.08
CA PHE A 188 14.21 19.39 -9.15
C PHE A 188 14.80 18.00 -9.31
N THR A 189 16.13 17.91 -9.33
CA THR A 189 16.84 16.66 -9.05
C THR A 189 17.15 16.58 -7.57
N VAL A 190 17.04 15.39 -6.99
CA VAL A 190 17.27 15.15 -5.56
C VAL A 190 18.52 14.29 -5.40
N GLY A 191 19.49 14.81 -4.65
CA GLY A 191 20.72 14.10 -4.30
C GLY A 191 20.48 13.03 -3.25
N ALA A 192 21.43 12.10 -3.08
CA ALA A 192 21.34 11.01 -2.11
C ALA A 192 21.25 11.48 -0.65
N ASP A 193 21.69 12.70 -0.36
CA ASP A 193 21.56 13.36 0.95
C ASP A 193 20.23 14.12 1.12
N GLY A 194 19.33 14.03 0.13
CA GLY A 194 18.05 14.74 0.10
C GLY A 194 18.16 16.18 -0.38
N THR A 195 19.33 16.66 -0.80
CA THR A 195 19.46 18.02 -1.33
C THR A 195 18.77 18.17 -2.67
N GLU A 196 17.97 19.22 -2.81
CA GLU A 196 17.25 19.51 -4.05
C GLU A 196 17.97 20.58 -4.86
N ALA A 197 18.18 20.30 -6.15
CA ALA A 197 18.70 21.26 -7.10
C ALA A 197 17.65 21.54 -8.18
N LEU A 198 17.25 22.80 -8.32
CA LEU A 198 16.36 23.26 -9.39
C LEU A 198 17.08 23.14 -10.73
N THR A 199 16.55 22.33 -11.64
CA THR A 199 17.13 22.11 -12.97
C THR A 199 16.34 22.77 -14.09
N GLU A 200 15.03 22.98 -13.91
CA GLU A 200 14.19 23.61 -14.92
C GLU A 200 13.10 24.49 -14.29
N THR A 201 12.75 25.57 -14.99
CA THR A 201 11.52 26.33 -14.72
C THR A 201 10.83 26.61 -16.04
N LYS A 202 9.56 26.22 -16.14
CA LYS A 202 8.75 26.37 -17.35
C LYS A 202 7.46 27.12 -17.03
N LYS A 203 7.19 28.19 -17.78
CA LYS A 203 5.88 28.84 -17.78
C LYS A 203 5.01 28.18 -18.83
N LEU A 204 3.82 27.77 -18.43
CA LEU A 204 2.83 27.11 -19.26
C LEU A 204 1.61 28.04 -19.36
N GLY A 205 1.11 28.22 -20.58
CA GLY A 205 -0.14 28.95 -20.79
C GLY A 205 -1.34 28.21 -20.17
N PRO A 206 -2.54 28.82 -20.23
CA PRO A 206 -3.76 28.15 -19.82
C PRO A 206 -3.93 26.82 -20.55
N GLU A 207 -4.28 25.76 -19.83
CA GLU A 207 -4.69 24.50 -20.47
C GLU A 207 -5.99 24.75 -21.25
N SER A 208 -6.00 24.37 -22.52
CA SER A 208 -7.13 24.55 -23.46
C SER A 208 -8.24 23.55 -23.23
#